data_AF-A0A9E3MSH0-F1
#
_entry.id   AF-A0A9E3MSH0-F1
#
_cell.length_a   1.000
_cell.length_b   1.000
_cell.length_c   1.000
_cell.angle_alpha   90.00
_cell.angle_beta   90.00
_cell.angle_gamma   90.00
#
_symmetry.space_group_name_H-M   'P 1'
#
loop_
_entity.id
_entity.type
_entity.pdbx_description
1 polymer ?
#
loop_
_entity_poly.entity_id
_entity_poly.type
_entity_poly.pdbx_seq_one_letter_code
_entity_poly.pdbx_strand_id
1 'polypeptide(L)'
;VGIPLATIRDALSELPEERTPTREDWARLSEAWRSELDERIKQLNRLRDHLTDCIGCGCLSLDTCVLSNPDDVFGDRLTGSRLLVEQRGGGRKNGRREPERQKPTDKRC
;
A
#
# COMPACT_ATOMS: atom_id res chain seq x y z
N VAL A 1 -2.41 -5.02 14.90
CA VAL A 1 -1.91 -5.67 13.67
C VAL A 1 -2.45 -4.85 12.51
N GLY A 2 -1.65 -3.98 11.90
CA GLY A 2 -2.11 -2.96 10.94
C GLY A 2 -2.46 -3.50 9.54
N ILE A 3 -3.04 -4.70 9.44
CA ILE A 3 -3.41 -5.34 8.18
C ILE A 3 -4.85 -4.92 7.83
N PRO A 4 -5.12 -4.34 6.65
CA PRO A 4 -6.47 -3.96 6.25
C PRO A 4 -7.42 -5.16 6.21
N LEU A 5 -8.67 -4.97 6.64
CA LEU A 5 -9.71 -6.03 6.57
C LEU A 5 -9.95 -6.52 5.13
N ALA A 6 -9.72 -5.67 4.13
CA ALA A 6 -9.79 -6.07 2.73
C ALA A 6 -8.73 -7.13 2.39
N THR A 7 -7.49 -6.92 2.82
CA THR A 7 -6.39 -7.87 2.64
C THR A 7 -6.66 -9.21 3.33
N ILE A 8 -7.27 -9.17 4.53
CA ILE A 8 -7.66 -10.40 5.24
C ILE A 8 -8.72 -11.17 4.44
N ARG A 9 -9.74 -10.47 3.92
CA ARG A 9 -10.78 -11.09 3.09
C ARG A 9 -10.21 -11.72 1.82
N ASP A 10 -9.33 -11.01 1.12
CA ASP A 10 -8.73 -11.51 -0.12
C ASP A 10 -7.88 -12.75 0.16
N ALA A 11 -7.08 -12.75 1.23
CA ALA A 11 -6.30 -13.93 1.62
C ALA A 11 -7.20 -15.12 2.02
N LEU A 12 -8.27 -14.88 2.79
CA LEU A 12 -9.22 -15.94 3.17
C LEU A 12 -9.98 -16.51 1.97
N SER A 13 -10.12 -15.76 0.86
CA SER A 13 -10.75 -16.26 -0.37
C SER A 13 -9.90 -17.30 -1.10
N GLU A 14 -8.63 -17.46 -0.75
CA GLU A 14 -7.76 -18.52 -1.28
C GLU A 14 -7.96 -19.87 -0.55
N LEU A 15 -8.73 -19.89 0.53
CA LEU A 15 -9.05 -21.13 1.25
C LEU A 15 -10.10 -21.95 0.47
N PRO A 16 -10.06 -23.29 0.60
CA PRO A 16 -11.06 -24.15 -0.02
C PRO A 16 -12.46 -23.87 0.54
N GLU A 17 -13.47 -23.74 -0.33
CA GLU A 17 -14.85 -23.49 0.10
C GLU A 17 -15.56 -24.76 0.61
N GLU A 18 -15.26 -25.92 0.03
CA GLU A 18 -16.01 -27.17 0.26
C GLU A 18 -15.37 -28.11 1.31
N ARG A 19 -14.32 -27.66 2.01
CA ARG A 19 -13.71 -28.42 3.10
C ARG A 19 -13.15 -27.52 4.19
N THR A 20 -13.07 -28.06 5.40
CA THR A 20 -12.35 -27.40 6.50
C THR A 20 -10.87 -27.22 6.10
N PRO A 21 -10.30 -26.01 6.23
CA PRO A 21 -8.88 -25.76 5.99
C PRO A 21 -7.99 -26.63 6.88
N THR A 22 -6.94 -27.22 6.31
CA THR A 22 -5.97 -28.00 7.08
C THR A 22 -4.87 -27.09 7.63
N ARG A 23 -4.01 -27.66 8.48
CA ARG A 23 -2.81 -26.96 8.98
C ARG A 23 -1.91 -26.46 7.86
N GLU A 24 -1.83 -27.19 6.74
CA GLU A 24 -1.01 -26.80 5.58
C GLU A 24 -1.61 -25.61 4.83
N ASP A 25 -2.94 -25.53 4.72
CA ASP A 25 -3.60 -24.34 4.15
C ASP A 25 -3.34 -23.10 5.00
N TRP A 26 -3.45 -23.24 6.32
CA TRP A 26 -3.13 -22.16 7.27
C TRP A 26 -1.66 -21.76 7.23
N ALA A 27 -0.75 -22.73 7.07
CA ALA A 27 0.67 -22.46 6.96
C ALA A 27 0.97 -21.63 5.70
N ARG A 28 0.42 -22.03 4.55
CA ARG A 28 0.56 -21.29 3.28
C ARG A 28 0.05 -19.85 3.40
N LEU A 29 -1.12 -19.66 4.00
CA LEU A 29 -1.74 -18.34 4.16
C LEU A 29 -0.96 -17.46 5.16
N SER A 30 -0.44 -18.05 6.23
CA SER A 30 0.36 -17.35 7.24
C SER A 30 1.75 -16.95 6.75
N GLU A 31 2.35 -17.69 5.81
CA GLU A 31 3.66 -17.39 5.22
C GLU A 31 3.65 -16.02 4.52
N ALA A 32 2.58 -15.73 3.76
CA ALA A 32 2.43 -14.44 3.07
C ALA A 32 2.37 -13.26 4.05
N TRP A 33 1.56 -13.38 5.12
CA TRP A 33 1.48 -12.34 6.15
C TRP A 33 2.77 -12.17 6.92
N ARG A 34 3.48 -13.27 7.20
CA ARG A 34 4.78 -13.21 7.86
C ARG A 34 5.77 -12.41 7.03
N SER A 35 5.84 -12.64 5.71
CA SER A 35 6.70 -11.88 4.81
C SER A 35 6.37 -10.38 4.81
N GLU A 36 5.08 -10.02 4.75
CA GLU A 36 4.63 -8.62 4.78
C GLU A 36 4.94 -7.93 6.12
N LEU A 37 4.81 -8.65 7.24
CA LEU A 37 5.18 -8.16 8.57
C LEU A 37 6.70 -7.96 8.69
N ASP A 38 7.49 -8.90 8.19
CA ASP A 38 8.95 -8.81 8.21
C ASP A 38 9.45 -7.60 7.42
N GLU A 39 8.83 -7.28 6.27
CA GLU A 39 9.19 -6.09 5.51
C GLU A 39 8.87 -4.79 6.27
N ARG A 40 7.70 -4.72 6.92
CA ARG A 40 7.37 -3.56 7.78
C ARG A 40 8.34 -3.42 8.95
N ILE A 41 8.72 -4.52 9.59
CA ILE A 41 9.70 -4.51 10.68
C ILE A 41 11.05 -3.99 10.17
N LYS A 42 11.51 -4.43 8.99
CA LYS A 42 12.74 -3.92 8.38
C LYS A 42 12.67 -2.41 8.13
N GLN A 43 11.55 -1.92 7.59
CA GLN A 43 11.34 -0.49 7.37
C GLN A 43 11.37 0.31 8.67
N LEU A 44 10.71 -0.19 9.72
CA LEU A 44 10.68 0.45 11.03
C LEU A 44 12.06 0.42 11.72
N ASN A 45 12.81 -0.67 11.58
CA ASN A 45 14.19 -0.73 12.08
C ASN A 45 15.09 0.26 11.36
N ARG A 46 15.03 0.35 10.01
CA ARG A 46 15.77 1.38 9.26
C ARG A 46 15.42 2.80 9.73
N LEU A 47 14.13 3.08 9.93
CA LEU A 47 13.69 4.37 10.43
C LEU A 47 14.24 4.66 11.84
N ARG A 48 14.21 3.67 12.74
CA ARG A 48 14.79 3.79 14.09
C ARG A 48 16.28 4.09 14.03
N ASP A 49 17.01 3.36 13.19
CA ASP A 49 18.47 3.49 13.09
C ASP A 49 18.82 4.89 12.54
N HIS A 50 18.13 5.35 11.48
CA HIS A 50 18.29 6.72 10.97
C HIS A 50 17.93 7.80 11.99
N LEU A 51 16.86 7.60 12.78
CA LEU A 51 16.51 8.54 13.86
C LEU A 51 17.61 8.60 14.93
N THR A 52 18.23 7.47 15.25
CA THR A 52 19.35 7.40 16.21
C THR A 52 20.55 8.18 15.68
N ASP A 53 20.87 8.03 14.40
CA ASP A 53 21.95 8.78 13.75
C ASP A 53 21.64 10.29 13.71
N CYS A 54 20.38 10.67 13.49
CA CYS A 54 19.95 12.08 13.51
C CYS A 54 20.06 12.71 14.91
N ILE A 55 19.74 11.95 15.96
CA ILE A 55 19.92 12.38 17.36
C ILE A 55 21.42 12.47 17.68
N GLY A 56 22.23 11.49 17.25
CA GLY A 56 23.67 11.40 17.51
C GLY A 56 24.53 12.40 16.74
N CYS A 57 24.12 12.79 15.52
CA CYS A 57 24.75 13.86 14.73
C CYS A 57 24.59 15.23 15.40
N GLY A 58 23.61 15.40 16.30
CA GLY A 58 23.42 16.62 17.08
C GLY A 58 22.98 17.84 16.25
N CYS A 59 22.62 17.66 14.98
CA CYS A 59 22.33 18.79 14.10
C CYS A 59 21.04 19.50 14.48
N LEU A 60 19.97 18.80 14.91
CA LEU A 60 18.65 19.36 15.29
C LEU A 60 18.15 20.50 14.36
N SER A 61 18.71 20.57 13.16
CA SER A 61 18.50 21.59 12.14
C SER A 61 17.81 20.87 11.02
N LEU A 62 16.60 21.33 10.73
CA LEU A 62 15.80 20.85 9.60
C LEU A 62 16.53 21.03 8.26
N ASP A 63 17.55 21.90 8.22
CA ASP A 63 18.34 22.21 7.02
C ASP A 63 19.39 21.13 6.68
N THR A 64 19.80 20.31 7.67
CA THR A 64 20.86 19.30 7.49
C THR A 64 20.40 17.87 7.75
N CYS A 65 19.23 17.67 8.34
CA CYS A 65 18.71 16.34 8.64
C CYS A 65 18.25 15.63 7.35
N VAL A 66 18.87 14.50 6.98
CA VAL A 66 18.41 13.69 5.82
C VAL A 66 16.96 13.21 5.98
N LEU A 67 16.45 13.14 7.21
CA LEU A 67 15.09 12.70 7.51
C LEU A 67 14.02 13.79 7.32
N SER A 68 14.39 15.08 7.20
CA SER A 68 13.43 16.20 7.10
C SER A 68 12.84 16.38 5.70
N ASN A 69 13.09 15.46 4.76
CA ASN A 69 12.66 15.55 3.36
C ASN A 69 12.85 16.98 2.80
N PRO A 70 14.10 17.50 2.80
CA PRO A 70 14.37 18.91 2.51
C PRO A 70 13.93 19.34 1.10
N ASP A 71 13.78 18.38 0.18
CA ASP A 71 13.32 18.58 -1.19
C ASP A 71 11.87 18.13 -1.40
N ASP A 72 10.99 18.32 -0.41
CA ASP A 72 9.57 17.93 -0.52
C ASP A 72 8.81 18.75 -1.58
N VAL A 73 9.01 18.41 -2.85
CA VAL A 73 8.34 19.03 -4.00
C VAL A 73 6.82 18.84 -4.02
N PHE A 74 6.28 17.94 -3.18
CA PHE A 74 4.85 17.68 -3.08
C PHE A 74 4.21 18.35 -1.86
N GLY A 75 4.98 18.83 -0.89
CA GLY A 75 4.49 19.41 0.36
C GLY A 75 3.53 20.59 0.16
N ASP A 76 3.73 21.38 -0.90
CA ASP A 76 2.86 22.51 -1.25
C ASP A 76 1.47 22.08 -1.77
N ARG A 77 1.35 20.86 -2.29
CA ARG A 77 0.14 20.38 -2.98
C ARG A 77 -0.58 19.27 -2.25
N LEU A 78 0.14 18.49 -1.46
CA LEU A 78 -0.33 17.26 -0.86
C LEU A 78 0.10 17.21 0.60
N THR A 79 -0.87 17.05 1.49
CA THR A 79 -0.63 16.77 2.89
C THR A 79 -0.77 15.27 3.18
N GLY A 80 0.07 14.78 4.10
CA GLY A 80 0.13 13.38 4.51
C GLY A 80 0.90 12.47 3.55
N SER A 81 0.99 11.18 3.90
CA SER A 81 1.86 10.20 3.24
C SER A 81 1.32 9.69 1.89
N ARG A 82 1.15 10.59 0.91
CA ARG A 82 0.49 10.30 -0.38
C ARG A 82 1.36 9.55 -1.38
N LEU A 83 2.67 9.54 -1.20
CA LEU A 83 3.65 8.87 -2.07
C LEU A 83 3.99 7.45 -1.60
N LEU A 84 3.63 7.10 -0.35
CA LEU A 84 3.70 5.72 0.09
C LEU A 84 2.68 4.94 -0.73
N VAL A 85 3.20 4.09 -1.62
CA VAL A 85 2.39 3.05 -2.25
C VAL A 85 2.02 2.07 -1.14
N GLU A 86 0.86 2.28 -0.52
CA GLU A 86 0.16 1.16 0.10
C GLU A 86 -0.06 0.15 -1.03
N GLN A 87 0.65 -0.98 -0.96
CA GLN A 87 0.47 -2.08 -1.91
C GLN A 87 -1.00 -2.50 -1.84
N ARG A 88 -1.83 -1.92 -2.71
CA ARG A 88 -3.23 -2.31 -2.86
C ARG A 88 -3.22 -3.71 -3.45
N GLY A 89 -3.69 -4.68 -2.66
CA GLY A 89 -4.00 -6.03 -3.13
C GLY A 89 -4.76 -5.95 -4.47
N GLY A 90 -4.21 -6.61 -5.49
CA GLY A 90 -4.63 -6.47 -6.87
C GLY A 90 -6.02 -7.04 -7.13
N GLY A 91 -6.86 -6.26 -7.82
CA GLY A 91 -8.17 -6.71 -8.32
C GLY A 91 -8.61 -5.91 -9.54
N ARG A 92 -8.23 -6.36 -10.74
CA ARG A 92 -8.69 -5.84 -12.04
C ARG A 92 -10.22 -5.93 -12.13
N LYS A 93 -10.91 -4.80 -12.29
CA LYS A 93 -12.33 -4.80 -12.69
C LYS A 93 -12.43 -4.77 -14.21
N ASN A 94 -12.81 -5.90 -14.79
CA ASN A 94 -13.19 -6.03 -16.20
C ASN A 94 -14.60 -5.44 -16.39
N GLY A 95 -14.69 -4.22 -16.91
CA GLY A 95 -15.96 -3.58 -17.26
C GLY A 95 -16.35 -3.90 -18.70
N ARG A 96 -17.33 -4.80 -18.88
CA ARG A 96 -18.05 -4.96 -20.16
C ARG A 96 -18.55 -3.59 -20.64
N ARG A 97 -18.21 -3.20 -21.87
CA ARG A 97 -18.90 -2.13 -22.60
C ARG A 97 -19.99 -2.76 -23.46
N GLU A 98 -21.23 -2.36 -23.23
CA GLU A 98 -22.35 -2.53 -24.18
C GLU A 98 -22.40 -1.32 -25.11
N PRO A 99 -22.85 -1.44 -26.37
CA PRO A 99 -22.65 -0.41 -27.38
C PRO A 99 -23.75 0.66 -27.33
N GLU A 100 -23.34 1.93 -27.35
CA GLU A 100 -24.23 3.10 -27.45
C GLU A 100 -24.91 3.16 -28.82
N ARG A 101 -26.25 3.28 -28.83
CA ARG A 101 -27.04 3.64 -30.02
C ARG A 101 -26.83 5.11 -30.36
N GLN A 102 -26.28 5.41 -31.54
CA GLN A 102 -26.28 6.75 -32.13
C GLN A 102 -27.72 7.28 -32.30
N LYS A 103 -27.95 8.52 -31.86
CA LYS A 103 -29.04 9.37 -32.37
C LYS A 103 -28.44 10.55 -33.14
N PRO A 104 -29.00 10.91 -34.31
CA PRO A 104 -28.44 11.96 -35.15
C PRO A 104 -28.89 13.31 -34.60
N THR A 105 -27.96 14.25 -34.41
CA THR A 105 -28.32 15.65 -34.20
C THR A 105 -27.80 16.47 -35.36
N ASP A 106 -28.77 17.19 -35.92
CA ASP A 106 -28.78 17.90 -37.17
C ASP A 106 -27.75 19.03 -37.23
N LYS A 107 -27.20 19.22 -38.43
CA LYS A 107 -26.30 20.31 -38.79
C LYS A 107 -27.16 21.54 -39.09
N ARG A 108 -26.99 22.64 -38.38
CA ARG A 108 -27.03 23.96 -39.03
C ARG A 108 -26.35 25.07 -38.21
N CYS A 109 -25.47 25.76 -38.93
CA CYS A 109 -24.96 27.14 -38.83
C CYS A 109 -24.60 27.70 -37.45
#